data_AF-V4SH08-F1
#
_entry.id   AF-V4SH08-F1
#
_cell.length_a   1.000
_cell.length_b   1.000
_cell.length_c   1.000
_cell.angle_alpha   90.00
_cell.angle_beta   90.00
_cell.angle_gamma   90.00
#
_symmetry.space_group_name_H-M   'P 1'
#
loop_
_entity.id
_entity.type
_entity.pdbx_description
1 polymer ?
#
loop_
_entity_poly.entity_id
_entity_poly.type
_entity_poly.pdbx_seq_one_letter_code
_entity_poly.pdbx_strand_id
1 'polypeptide(L)'
;MPFKRYVEIGRVALVNYDKDYGKLVVIVDVLDQNRALVDAHDMVRSQMKRLSLTDIKIDINRVPRKKSLIEAMEKADVKNKWENSSWGKKLIVQKRRAALNDFDRFKVMFAKIKKGGLVR
;
A
#
# COMPACT_ATOMS: atom_id res chain seq x y z
N MET A 1 -18.91 -0.25 -15.92
CA MET A 1 -19.52 -0.35 -14.57
C MET A 1 -18.88 0.69 -13.65
N PRO A 2 -19.65 1.42 -12.83
CA PRO A 2 -19.15 2.58 -12.08
C PRO A 2 -18.18 2.23 -10.94
N PHE A 3 -18.29 1.03 -10.35
CA PHE A 3 -17.41 0.59 -9.27
C PHE A 3 -16.34 -0.40 -9.77
N LYS A 4 -15.09 -0.19 -9.34
CA LYS A 4 -13.93 -1.02 -9.73
C LYS A 4 -13.27 -1.73 -8.55
N ARG A 5 -13.38 -1.18 -7.33
CA ARG A 5 -12.75 -1.70 -6.12
C ARG A 5 -13.86 -2.09 -5.14
N TYR A 6 -13.92 -3.38 -4.84
CA TYR A 6 -14.89 -3.95 -3.91
C TYR A 6 -14.19 -4.48 -2.67
N VAL A 7 -14.92 -4.48 -1.56
CA VAL A 7 -14.51 -5.19 -0.35
C VAL A 7 -14.76 -6.67 -0.61
N GLU A 8 -13.68 -7.42 -0.81
CA GLU A 8 -13.73 -8.84 -1.09
C GLU A 8 -12.51 -9.54 -0.49
N ILE A 9 -12.62 -10.84 -0.30
CA ILE A 9 -11.56 -11.68 0.24
C ILE A 9 -10.37 -11.66 -0.72
N GLY A 10 -9.18 -11.44 -0.17
CA GLY A 10 -7.92 -11.35 -0.91
C GLY A 10 -7.61 -9.98 -1.52
N ARG A 11 -8.48 -8.99 -1.34
CA ARG A 11 -8.21 -7.61 -1.76
C ARG A 11 -7.13 -6.98 -0.89
N VAL A 12 -6.15 -6.35 -1.52
CA VAL A 12 -5.09 -5.61 -0.81
C VAL A 12 -5.58 -4.20 -0.52
N ALA A 13 -5.38 -3.74 0.72
CA ALA A 13 -5.76 -2.42 1.18
C ALA A 13 -4.60 -1.73 1.90
N LEU A 14 -4.60 -0.41 1.88
CA LEU A 14 -3.69 0.43 2.65
C LEU A 14 -4.38 0.87 3.95
N VAL A 15 -3.66 0.76 5.06
CA VAL A 15 -4.13 1.23 6.37
C VAL A 15 -3.96 2.75 6.46
N ASN A 16 -5.06 3.46 6.77
CA ASN A 16 -5.08 4.93 6.81
C ASN A 16 -4.95 5.53 8.22
N TYR A 17 -4.88 4.70 9.26
CA TYR A 17 -4.93 5.17 10.66
C TYR A 17 -4.21 4.18 11.60
N ASP A 18 -4.02 4.56 12.86
CA ASP A 18 -3.36 3.77 13.91
C ASP A 18 -1.84 3.53 13.71
N LYS A 19 -1.28 2.69 14.59
CA LYS A 19 0.14 2.31 14.63
C LYS A 19 0.63 1.65 13.34
N ASP A 20 -0.29 1.12 12.54
CA ASP A 20 -0.02 0.43 11.28
C ASP A 20 -0.23 1.33 10.05
N TYR A 21 -0.30 2.66 10.24
CA TYR A 21 -0.44 3.63 9.15
C TYR A 21 0.55 3.40 8.01
N GLY A 22 0.02 3.35 6.79
CA GLY A 22 0.83 3.19 5.58
C GLY A 22 1.29 1.76 5.30
N LYS A 23 0.90 0.77 6.12
CA LYS A 23 1.13 -0.64 5.82
C LYS A 23 0.09 -1.18 4.85
N LEU A 24 0.53 -2.13 4.02
CA LEU A 24 -0.36 -2.92 3.17
C LEU A 24 -0.88 -4.12 3.95
N VAL A 25 -2.18 -4.36 3.83
CA VAL A 25 -2.88 -5.46 4.47
C VAL A 25 -3.77 -6.17 3.46
N VAL A 26 -4.06 -7.44 3.70
CA VAL A 26 -4.99 -8.22 2.87
C VAL A 26 -6.28 -8.44 3.65
N ILE A 27 -7.41 -8.22 2.99
CA ILE A 27 -8.74 -8.52 3.56
C ILE A 27 -8.91 -10.04 3.54
N VAL A 28 -9.05 -10.64 4.71
CA VAL A 28 -9.15 -12.09 4.88
C VAL A 28 -10.59 -12.55 5.12
N ASP A 29 -11.38 -11.69 5.77
CA ASP A 29 -12.80 -11.90 5.98
C ASP A 29 -13.54 -10.56 6.09
N VAL A 30 -14.84 -10.56 5.84
CA VAL A 30 -15.72 -9.41 6.05
C VAL A 30 -16.60 -9.72 7.25
N LEU A 31 -16.44 -8.94 8.33
CA LEU A 31 -17.13 -9.19 9.59
C LEU A 31 -18.52 -8.56 9.59
N ASP A 32 -18.57 -7.28 9.25
CA ASP A 32 -19.81 -6.51 9.13
C ASP A 32 -19.62 -5.37 8.12
N GLN A 33 -20.63 -4.51 7.97
CA GLN A 33 -20.61 -3.37 7.04
C GLN A 33 -19.44 -2.41 7.24
N ASN A 34 -18.92 -2.30 8.48
CA ASN A 34 -17.93 -1.32 8.88
C ASN A 34 -16.58 -1.94 9.23
N ARG A 35 -16.45 -3.26 9.29
CA ARG A 35 -15.25 -3.95 9.77
C ARG A 35 -14.87 -5.09 8.83
N ALA A 36 -13.61 -5.05 8.39
CA ALA A 36 -12.95 -6.16 7.74
C ALA A 36 -11.95 -6.81 8.69
N LEU A 37 -11.80 -8.13 8.61
CA LEU A 37 -10.70 -8.85 9.23
C LEU A 37 -9.51 -8.77 8.28
N VAL A 38 -8.39 -8.22 8.76
CA VAL A 38 -7.19 -8.02 7.97
C VAL A 38 -6.00 -8.80 8.52
N ASP A 39 -5.11 -9.21 7.62
CA ASP A 39 -3.87 -9.90 7.96
C ASP A 39 -2.72 -9.40 7.06
N ALA A 40 -1.49 -9.49 7.59
CA ALA A 40 -0.27 -9.11 6.89
C ALA A 40 0.93 -9.87 7.49
N HIS A 41 2.07 -9.91 6.78
CA HIS A 41 3.26 -10.64 7.21
C HIS A 41 3.73 -10.21 8.62
N ASP A 42 3.88 -8.91 8.86
CA ASP A 42 4.39 -8.34 10.12
C ASP A 42 3.29 -7.92 11.11
N MET A 43 2.04 -8.31 10.87
CA MET A 43 0.90 -7.90 11.69
C MET A 43 0.22 -9.09 12.35
N VAL A 44 -0.31 -8.89 13.54
CA VAL A 44 -1.27 -9.83 14.13
C VAL A 44 -2.63 -9.54 13.53
N ARG A 45 -3.42 -10.59 13.23
CA ARG A 45 -4.76 -10.41 12.68
C ARG A 45 -5.59 -9.49 13.55
N SER A 46 -6.17 -8.49 12.92
CA SER A 46 -6.93 -7.45 13.61
C SER A 46 -8.14 -7.04 12.77
N GLN A 47 -9.12 -6.42 13.44
CA GLN A 47 -10.30 -5.87 12.79
C GLN A 47 -10.00 -4.41 12.44
N MET A 48 -10.29 -4.01 11.21
CA MET A 48 -10.07 -2.64 10.75
C MET A 48 -11.29 -2.05 10.06
N LYS A 49 -11.55 -0.77 10.35
CA LYS A 49 -12.62 0.04 9.75
C LYS A 49 -12.10 1.03 8.69
N ARG A 50 -10.89 1.56 8.87
CA ARG A 50 -10.34 2.65 8.04
C ARG A 50 -9.28 2.13 7.07
N LEU A 51 -9.74 1.66 5.92
CA LEU A 51 -8.91 1.08 4.86
C LEU A 51 -9.14 1.80 3.54
N SER A 52 -8.08 1.98 2.76
CA SER A 52 -8.18 2.42 1.36
C SER A 52 -7.90 1.23 0.44
N LEU A 53 -8.90 0.83 -0.35
CA LEU A 53 -8.77 -0.30 -1.27
C LEU A 53 -7.82 0.02 -2.42
N THR A 54 -7.01 -0.97 -2.80
CA THR A 54 -6.13 -0.92 -3.97
C THR A 54 -6.71 -1.72 -5.14
N ASP A 55 -6.15 -1.57 -6.34
CA ASP A 55 -6.56 -2.36 -7.49
C ASP A 55 -6.02 -3.81 -7.46
N ILE A 56 -5.11 -4.11 -6.52
CA ILE A 56 -4.46 -5.42 -6.41
C ILE A 56 -5.37 -6.39 -5.65
N LYS A 57 -5.59 -7.56 -6.24
CA LYS A 57 -6.31 -8.70 -5.63
C LYS A 57 -5.43 -9.94 -5.70
N ILE A 58 -5.53 -10.75 -4.65
CA ILE A 58 -4.91 -12.07 -4.54
C ILE A 58 -6.06 -13.06 -4.36
N ASP A 59 -5.99 -14.22 -5.00
CA ASP A 59 -6.99 -15.26 -4.77
C ASP A 59 -6.59 -16.12 -3.56
N ILE A 60 -7.37 -16.02 -2.49
CA ILE A 60 -7.19 -16.76 -1.24
C ILE A 60 -8.52 -17.29 -0.74
N ASN A 61 -8.47 -18.40 0.01
CA ASN A 61 -9.63 -18.88 0.76
C ASN A 61 -9.95 -17.97 1.94
N ARG A 62 -11.21 -18.00 2.40
CA ARG A 62 -11.65 -17.29 3.61
C ARG A 62 -10.84 -17.77 4.82
N VAL A 63 -10.28 -16.83 5.58
CA VAL A 63 -9.46 -17.12 6.79
C VAL A 63 -8.34 -18.15 6.55
N PRO A 64 -7.37 -17.87 5.65
CA PRO A 64 -6.24 -18.77 5.45
C PRO A 64 -5.31 -18.75 6.66
N ARG A 65 -4.42 -19.74 6.79
CA ARG A 65 -3.32 -19.67 7.78
C ARG A 65 -2.28 -18.65 7.34
N LYS A 66 -1.58 -18.03 8.30
CA LYS A 66 -0.61 -16.95 8.01
C LYS A 66 0.46 -17.36 7.00
N LYS A 67 0.97 -18.60 7.12
CA LYS A 67 1.94 -19.17 6.16
C LYS A 67 1.39 -19.18 4.72
N SER A 68 0.16 -19.67 4.53
CA SER A 68 -0.49 -19.72 3.22
C SER A 68 -0.76 -18.32 2.64
N LEU A 69 -1.10 -17.34 3.49
CA LEU A 69 -1.26 -15.95 3.06
C LEU A 69 0.05 -15.36 2.56
N ILE A 70 1.16 -15.60 3.26
CA ILE A 70 2.49 -15.11 2.88
C ILE A 70 2.89 -15.71 1.53
N GLU A 71 2.75 -17.03 1.37
CA GLU A 71 3.02 -17.71 0.10
C GLU A 71 2.15 -17.16 -1.04
N ALA A 72 0.87 -16.88 -0.80
CA ALA A 72 -0.01 -16.30 -1.80
C ALA A 72 0.39 -14.85 -2.17
N MET A 73 0.80 -14.06 -1.19
CA MET A 73 1.24 -12.67 -1.38
C MET A 73 2.56 -12.58 -2.16
N GLU A 74 3.48 -13.51 -1.91
CA GLU A 74 4.73 -13.67 -2.65
C GLU A 74 4.47 -14.16 -4.08
N LYS A 75 3.65 -15.20 -4.26
CA LYS A 75 3.26 -15.70 -5.60
C LYS A 75 2.59 -14.64 -6.45
N ALA A 76 1.77 -13.78 -5.83
CA ALA A 76 1.08 -12.70 -6.53
C ALA A 76 1.97 -11.46 -6.77
N ASP A 77 3.19 -11.44 -6.25
CA ASP A 77 4.15 -10.34 -6.32
C ASP A 77 3.54 -8.97 -5.98
N VAL A 78 2.81 -8.95 -4.87
CA VAL A 78 2.00 -7.78 -4.44
C VAL A 78 2.88 -6.59 -4.15
N LYS A 79 4.07 -6.82 -3.57
CA LYS A 79 5.01 -5.77 -3.21
C LYS A 79 5.52 -5.03 -4.45
N ASN A 80 6.01 -5.75 -5.47
CA ASN A 80 6.50 -5.10 -6.68
C ASN A 80 5.35 -4.43 -7.45
N LYS A 81 4.16 -5.06 -7.53
CA LYS A 81 2.98 -4.43 -8.14
C LYS A 81 2.60 -3.13 -7.44
N TRP A 82 2.66 -3.10 -6.10
CA TRP A 82 2.40 -1.89 -5.34
C TRP A 82 3.45 -0.82 -5.58
N GLU A 83 4.74 -1.17 -5.48
CA GLU A 83 5.84 -0.23 -5.70
C GLU A 83 5.86 0.33 -7.13
N ASN A 84 5.38 -0.45 -8.11
CA ASN A 84 5.25 -0.01 -9.50
C ASN A 84 4.01 0.85 -9.76
N SER A 85 2.98 0.76 -8.91
CA SER A 85 1.76 1.55 -9.03
C SER A 85 2.04 3.05 -8.89
N SER A 86 1.27 3.90 -9.58
CA SER A 86 1.41 5.36 -9.48
C SER A 86 1.26 5.85 -8.03
N TRP A 87 0.37 5.22 -7.27
CA TRP A 87 0.14 5.54 -5.87
C TRP A 87 1.31 5.11 -4.97
N GLY A 88 1.80 3.88 -5.11
CA GLY A 88 2.98 3.41 -4.38
C GLY A 88 4.22 4.25 -4.68
N LYS A 89 4.49 4.56 -5.96
CA LYS A 89 5.57 5.49 -6.37
C LYS A 89 5.45 6.85 -5.70
N LYS A 90 4.23 7.40 -5.64
CA LYS A 90 3.98 8.69 -4.97
C LYS A 90 4.34 8.65 -3.49
N LEU A 91 3.94 7.59 -2.77
CA LEU A 91 4.28 7.42 -1.35
C LEU A 91 5.78 7.25 -1.14
N ILE A 92 6.46 6.46 -1.98
CA ILE A 92 7.91 6.26 -1.91
C ILE A 92 8.64 7.60 -2.10
N VAL A 93 8.24 8.39 -3.09
CA VAL A 93 8.82 9.72 -3.33
C VAL A 93 8.58 10.65 -2.15
N GLN A 94 7.39 10.63 -1.55
CA GLN A 94 7.08 11.42 -0.35
C GLN A 94 7.99 11.02 0.82
N LYS A 95 8.15 9.72 1.07
CA LYS A 95 9.04 9.19 2.12
C LYS A 95 10.50 9.58 1.88
N ARG A 96 10.99 9.47 0.64
CA ARG A 96 12.34 9.89 0.27
C ARG A 96 12.56 11.39 0.46
N ARG A 97 11.58 12.23 0.10
CA ARG A 97 11.63 13.68 0.30
C ARG A 97 11.66 14.08 1.77
N ALA A 98 10.89 13.39 2.61
CA ALA A 98 10.89 13.61 4.05
C ALA A 98 12.25 13.25 4.69
N ALA A 99 12.95 12.26 4.14
CA ALA A 99 14.26 11.80 4.62
C ALA A 99 15.45 12.62 4.11
N LEU A 100 15.25 13.66 3.28
CA LEU A 100 16.36 14.47 2.75
C LEU A 100 17.00 15.31 3.86
N ASN A 101 18.33 15.25 3.94
CA ASN A 101 19.13 16.17 4.73
C ASN A 101 19.23 17.55 4.02
N ASP A 102 19.80 18.54 4.71
CA ASP A 102 19.87 19.90 4.20
C ASP A 102 20.66 20.02 2.88
N PHE A 103 21.81 19.35 2.81
CA PHE A 103 22.62 19.32 1.59
C PHE A 103 21.91 18.68 0.40
N ASP A 104 21.13 17.62 0.63
CA ASP A 104 20.31 16.96 -0.39
C ASP A 104 19.18 17.86 -0.88
N ARG A 105 18.57 18.65 0.00
CA ARG A 105 17.56 19.65 -0.39
C ARG A 105 18.17 20.73 -1.27
N PHE A 106 19.37 21.21 -0.94
CA PHE A 106 20.11 22.17 -1.78
C PHE A 106 20.39 21.60 -3.18
N LYS A 107 20.90 20.36 -3.26
CA LYS A 107 21.15 19.67 -4.54
C LYS A 107 19.88 19.57 -5.40
N VAL A 108 18.75 19.19 -4.79
CA VAL A 108 17.45 19.09 -5.48
C VAL A 108 16.96 20.46 -5.97
N MET A 109 17.08 21.50 -5.14
CA MET A 109 16.71 22.87 -5.51
C MET A 109 17.53 23.34 -6.73
N PHE A 110 18.85 23.20 -6.68
CA PHE A 110 19.73 23.65 -7.75
C PHE A 110 19.49 22.89 -9.06
N ALA A 111 19.29 21.57 -8.99
CA ALA A 111 18.95 20.75 -10.16
C ALA A 111 17.63 21.18 -10.82
N LYS A 112 16.62 21.57 -10.01
CA LYS A 112 15.34 22.08 -10.54
C LYS A 112 15.52 23.42 -11.27
N ILE A 113 16.32 24.34 -10.73
CA ILE A 113 16.60 25.64 -11.38
C ILE A 113 17.27 25.41 -12.74
N LYS A 114 18.32 24.58 -12.78
CA LYS A 114 19.00 24.23 -14.04
C LYS A 114 18.07 23.60 -15.07
N LYS A 115 17.24 22.63 -14.65
CA LYS A 115 16.26 22.00 -15.54
C LYS A 115 15.23 23.02 -16.06
N GLY A 116 14.74 23.90 -15.20
CA GLY A 116 13.76 24.92 -15.57
C GLY A 116 14.30 25.91 -16.61
N GLY A 117 15.59 26.28 -16.51
CA GLY A 117 16.24 27.13 -17.51
C GLY A 117 16.53 26.47 -18.86
N LEU A 118 16.54 25.13 -18.93
CA LEU A 118 16.82 24.37 -20.17
C LEU A 118 15.54 23.96 -20.92
N VAL A 119 14.42 23.83 -20.20
CA VAL A 119 13.11 23.43 -20.76
C VAL A 119 12.29 24.64 -21.22
N ARG A 120 12.64 25.84 -20.74
CA ARG A 120 12.02 27.10 -21.12
C ARG A 120 12.79 27.72 -22.29
#